data_AF-A0A7X2TWT4-F1
#
_entry.id   AF-A0A7X2TWT4-F1
#
_cell.length_a   1.000
_cell.length_b   1.000
_cell.length_c   1.000
_cell.angle_alpha   90.00
_cell.angle_beta   90.00
_cell.angle_gamma   90.00
#
_symmetry.space_group_name_H-M   'P 1'
#
loop_
_entity.id
_entity.type
_entity.pdbx_description
1 polymer ?
#
loop_
_entity_poly.entity_id
_entity_poly.type
_entity_poly.pdbx_seq_one_letter_code
_entity_poly.pdbx_strand_id
1 'polypeptide(L)'
;MNRILSLAASALLLAATAVAGPIDGKWVSERKVERDGQSMTIVQTFELKAEGDKLTGKFSMKFGDMEPPPGEIKDGKIDGNTFSFTTMISTPNGDMKMSYSGTVAGSVLKGNAEREGGQARPFEAKKQ
;
A
#
# COMPACT_ATOMS: atom_id res chain seq x y z
N MET A 1 -25.45 -9.83 46.99
CA MET A 1 -24.00 -9.91 47.31
C MET A 1 -23.25 -9.99 45.99
N ASN A 2 -22.65 -8.86 45.57
CA ASN A 2 -21.44 -8.64 44.76
C ASN A 2 -20.94 -9.82 43.88
N ARG A 3 -20.56 -9.66 42.59
CA ARG A 3 -19.54 -8.74 42.05
C ARG A 3 -19.61 -8.59 40.53
N ILE A 4 -19.37 -7.36 40.08
CA ILE A 4 -18.92 -6.96 38.74
C ILE A 4 -17.60 -7.68 38.42
N LEU A 5 -17.45 -8.24 37.23
CA LEU A 5 -16.14 -8.47 36.62
C LEU A 5 -16.07 -7.82 35.25
N SER A 6 -15.52 -6.62 35.26
CA SER A 6 -15.01 -5.90 34.10
C SER A 6 -13.89 -6.73 33.45
N LEU A 7 -14.04 -7.07 32.18
CA LEU A 7 -12.95 -7.64 31.38
C LEU A 7 -12.23 -6.49 30.65
N ALA A 8 -11.45 -5.72 31.41
CA ALA A 8 -10.47 -4.80 30.86
C ALA A 8 -9.21 -5.60 30.52
N ALA A 9 -9.17 -6.18 29.32
CA ALA A 9 -7.93 -6.72 28.77
C ALA A 9 -7.15 -5.57 28.13
N SER A 10 -6.35 -4.89 28.95
CA SER A 10 -5.32 -3.95 28.51
C SER A 10 -4.30 -4.69 27.65
N ALA A 11 -4.47 -4.62 26.32
CA ALA A 11 -3.39 -4.92 25.41
C ALA A 11 -2.36 -3.78 25.52
N LEU A 12 -1.25 -4.06 26.21
CA LEU A 12 -0.03 -3.27 26.13
C LEU A 12 0.34 -3.15 24.64
N LEU A 13 0.10 -1.99 24.03
CA LEU A 13 0.81 -1.61 22.83
C LEU A 13 2.26 -1.39 23.24
N LEU A 14 3.13 -2.36 22.94
CA LEU A 14 4.54 -2.04 22.79
C LEU A 14 4.62 -0.99 21.69
N ALA A 15 4.85 0.26 22.08
CA ALA A 15 5.36 1.28 21.18
C ALA A 15 6.78 0.85 20.77
N ALA A 16 6.85 -0.08 19.82
CA ALA A 16 8.06 -0.27 19.06
C ALA A 16 8.28 1.05 18.32
N THR A 17 9.23 1.85 18.81
CA THR A 17 9.82 2.95 18.04
C THR A 17 10.59 2.32 16.89
N ALA A 18 9.85 1.83 15.89
CA ALA A 18 10.41 1.54 14.60
C ALA A 18 10.89 2.89 14.08
N VAL A 19 12.21 3.11 14.14
CA VAL A 19 12.85 4.12 13.33
C VAL A 19 12.40 3.81 11.92
N ALA A 20 11.53 4.64 11.36
CA ALA A 20 11.12 4.51 9.99
C ALA A 20 12.38 4.52 9.14
N GLY A 21 12.74 3.35 8.62
CA GLY A 21 13.68 3.30 7.51
C GLY A 21 13.09 4.17 6.41
N PRO A 22 13.89 4.97 5.70
CA PRO A 22 13.36 5.89 4.71
C PRO A 22 12.51 5.09 3.71
N ILE A 23 11.21 5.40 3.69
CA ILE A 23 10.25 4.85 2.74
C ILE A 23 10.64 5.23 1.31
N ASP A 24 11.53 6.22 1.16
CA ASP A 24 12.19 6.58 -0.08
C ASP A 24 12.79 5.37 -0.80
N GLY A 25 12.53 5.34 -2.10
CA GLY A 25 13.10 4.36 -3.01
C GLY A 25 12.06 3.73 -3.92
N LYS A 26 12.53 2.75 -4.68
CA LYS A 26 11.71 1.99 -5.61
C LYS A 26 11.20 0.72 -4.92
N TRP A 27 9.90 0.48 -5.02
CA TRP A 27 9.23 -0.67 -4.44
C TRP A 27 8.45 -1.41 -5.51
N VAL A 28 8.57 -2.73 -5.55
CA VAL A 28 7.96 -3.58 -6.57
C VAL A 28 7.05 -4.60 -5.91
N SER A 29 5.78 -4.60 -6.33
CA SER A 29 4.79 -5.62 -6.01
C SER A 29 4.56 -6.45 -7.25
N GLU A 30 4.75 -7.76 -7.15
CA GLU A 30 4.48 -8.71 -8.23
C GLU A 30 3.42 -9.70 -7.76
N ARG A 31 2.38 -9.88 -8.58
CA ARG A 31 1.30 -10.82 -8.30
C ARG A 31 0.82 -11.47 -9.59
N LYS A 32 0.61 -12.78 -9.53
CA LYS A 32 -0.08 -13.52 -10.59
C LYS A 32 -1.58 -13.46 -10.31
N VAL A 33 -2.34 -13.10 -11.33
CA VAL A 33 -3.80 -13.19 -11.29
C VAL A 33 -4.24 -14.14 -12.40
N GLU A 34 -5.30 -14.88 -12.15
CA GLU A 34 -5.96 -15.68 -13.17
C GLU A 34 -7.23 -14.95 -13.59
N ARG A 35 -7.37 -14.71 -14.89
CA ARG A 35 -8.55 -14.06 -15.47
C ARG A 35 -8.89 -14.78 -16.78
N ASP A 36 -10.15 -15.18 -16.92
CA ASP A 36 -10.66 -15.87 -18.11
C ASP A 36 -9.86 -17.12 -18.51
N GLY A 37 -9.32 -17.86 -17.53
CA GLY A 37 -8.49 -19.06 -17.77
C GLY A 37 -7.05 -18.76 -18.18
N GLN A 38 -6.66 -17.49 -18.24
CA GLN A 38 -5.29 -17.05 -18.53
C GLN A 38 -4.59 -16.57 -17.25
N SER A 39 -3.41 -17.12 -16.99
CA SER A 39 -2.52 -16.64 -15.95
C SER A 39 -1.77 -15.41 -16.45
N MET A 40 -1.75 -14.35 -15.66
CA MET A 40 -1.13 -13.09 -16.06
C MET A 40 -0.43 -12.45 -14.87
N THR A 41 0.78 -11.95 -15.11
CA THR A 41 1.59 -11.29 -14.09
C THR A 41 1.30 -9.80 -14.11
N ILE A 42 0.99 -9.26 -12.93
CA ILE A 42 0.89 -7.84 -12.66
C ILE A 42 2.13 -7.43 -11.88
N VAL A 43 2.86 -6.46 -12.40
CA VAL A 43 3.99 -5.81 -11.72
C VAL A 43 3.60 -4.36 -11.47
N GLN A 44 3.60 -3.95 -10.20
CA GLN A 44 3.37 -2.57 -9.78
C GLN A 44 4.69 -2.03 -9.24
N THR A 45 5.09 -0.86 -9.71
CA THR A 45 6.27 -0.15 -9.23
C THR A 45 5.85 1.16 -8.58
N PHE A 46 6.37 1.40 -7.38
CA PHE A 46 6.18 2.62 -6.62
C PHE A 46 7.54 3.28 -6.41
N GLU A 47 7.74 4.45 -6.98
CA GLU A 47 8.90 5.29 -6.69
C GLU A 47 8.50 6.31 -5.64
N LEU A 48 8.77 5.98 -4.38
CA LEU A 48 8.35 6.73 -3.21
C LEU A 48 9.41 7.73 -2.79
N LYS A 49 8.96 8.90 -2.32
CA LYS A 49 9.80 9.93 -1.73
C LYS A 49 9.10 10.57 -0.53
N ALA A 50 9.79 10.64 0.60
CA ALA A 50 9.31 11.30 1.80
C ALA A 50 9.75 12.77 1.82
N GLU A 51 8.81 13.66 2.11
CA GLU A 51 9.06 15.09 2.32
C GLU A 51 8.41 15.51 3.64
N GLY A 52 9.11 15.21 4.74
CA GLY A 52 8.58 15.36 6.10
C GLY A 52 7.49 14.32 6.38
N ASP A 53 6.27 14.78 6.63
CA ASP A 53 5.07 13.97 6.85
C ASP A 53 4.31 13.64 5.55
N LYS A 54 4.77 14.16 4.41
CA LYS A 54 4.17 13.91 3.10
C LYS A 54 4.89 12.79 2.36
N LEU A 55 4.11 11.96 1.68
CA LEU A 55 4.61 10.95 0.75
C LEU A 55 4.26 11.37 -0.67
N THR A 56 5.27 11.54 -1.52
CA THR A 56 5.11 11.83 -2.94
C THR A 56 5.74 10.69 -3.75
N GLY A 57 5.50 10.68 -5.05
CA GLY A 57 6.09 9.65 -5.88
C GLY A 57 5.37 9.39 -7.19
N LYS A 58 5.92 8.40 -7.90
CA LYS A 58 5.36 7.89 -9.16
C LYS A 58 4.86 6.47 -8.96
N PHE A 59 3.81 6.16 -9.68
CA PHE A 59 3.22 4.84 -9.74
C PHE A 59 3.21 4.36 -11.19
N SER A 60 3.72 3.16 -11.44
CA SER A 60 3.57 2.50 -12.74
C SER A 60 3.10 1.06 -12.56
N MET A 61 2.46 0.54 -13.60
CA MET A 61 1.89 -0.79 -13.59
C MET A 61 2.10 -1.43 -14.94
N LYS A 62 2.48 -2.71 -14.92
CA LYS A 62 2.54 -3.58 -16.10
C LYS A 62 1.64 -4.78 -15.87
N PHE A 63 0.81 -5.08 -16.86
CA PHE A 63 -0.15 -6.18 -16.88
C PHE A 63 0.12 -7.00 -18.15
N GLY A 64 0.84 -8.12 -18.03
CA GLY A 64 1.34 -8.83 -19.21
C GLY A 64 2.17 -7.92 -20.12
N ASP A 65 1.77 -7.77 -21.38
CA ASP A 65 2.40 -6.87 -22.37
C ASP A 65 1.83 -5.43 -22.34
N MET A 66 0.77 -5.17 -21.57
CA MET A 66 0.15 -3.86 -21.46
C MET A 66 0.81 -3.03 -20.35
N GLU A 67 1.24 -1.82 -20.70
CA GLU A 67 1.79 -0.84 -19.76
C GLU A 67 0.97 0.46 -19.85
N PRO A 68 -0.06 0.63 -19.00
CA PRO A 68 -0.78 1.90 -18.93
C PRO A 68 0.15 3.06 -18.56
N PRO A 69 -0.22 4.31 -18.91
CA PRO A 69 0.55 5.48 -18.52
C PRO A 69 0.82 5.52 -17.01
N PRO A 70 2.01 5.95 -16.57
CA PRO A 70 2.31 6.07 -15.16
C PRO A 70 1.38 7.12 -14.52
N GLY A 71 0.95 6.84 -13.30
CA GLY A 71 0.22 7.75 -12.44
C GLY A 71 1.12 8.41 -11.40
N GLU A 72 0.56 9.37 -10.69
CA GLU A 72 1.19 10.01 -9.54
C GLU A 72 0.61 9.50 -8.24
N ILE A 73 1.44 9.53 -7.20
CA ILE A 73 1.00 9.30 -5.83
C ILE A 73 0.38 10.59 -5.29
N LYS A 74 -0.87 10.48 -4.82
CA LYS A 74 -1.65 11.59 -4.27
C LYS A 74 -2.07 11.31 -2.84
N ASP A 75 -2.34 12.37 -2.09
CA ASP A 75 -2.80 12.31 -0.70
C ASP A 75 -1.87 11.49 0.22
N GLY A 76 -0.57 11.47 -0.12
CA GLY A 76 0.41 10.66 0.58
C GLY A 76 0.79 11.23 1.93
N LYS A 77 0.75 10.38 2.96
CA LYS A 77 1.06 10.72 4.35
C LYS A 77 1.95 9.66 4.98
N ILE A 78 2.82 10.11 5.88
CA ILE A 78 3.71 9.28 6.69
C ILE A 78 3.43 9.62 8.15
N ASP A 79 3.13 8.62 8.96
CA ASP A 79 3.02 8.75 10.41
C ASP A 79 3.86 7.67 11.08
N GLY A 80 5.05 8.07 11.54
CA GLY A 80 6.09 7.17 12.01
C GLY A 80 6.42 6.12 10.95
N ASN A 81 6.06 4.87 11.25
CA ASN A 81 6.34 3.72 10.40
C ASN A 81 5.15 3.30 9.50
N THR A 82 4.06 4.05 9.59
CA THR A 82 2.84 3.87 8.79
C THR A 82 2.83 4.82 7.60
N PHE A 83 2.20 4.40 6.52
CA PHE A 83 1.98 5.24 5.35
C PHE A 83 0.55 5.07 4.84
N SER A 84 0.07 6.11 4.16
CA SER A 84 -1.13 6.02 3.33
C SER A 84 -0.95 6.86 2.09
N PHE A 85 -1.45 6.41 0.94
CA PHE A 85 -1.47 7.20 -0.28
C PHE A 85 -2.51 6.68 -1.26
N THR A 86 -2.77 7.44 -2.32
CA THR A 86 -3.66 7.03 -3.40
C THR A 86 -2.95 7.07 -4.74
N THR A 87 -3.31 6.16 -5.64
CA THR A 87 -2.87 6.17 -7.03
C THR A 87 -4.09 6.25 -7.94
N MET A 88 -3.95 6.91 -9.08
CA MET A 88 -4.97 6.97 -10.11
C MET A 88 -4.42 6.34 -11.39
N ILE A 89 -5.18 5.41 -11.96
CA ILE A 89 -4.84 4.75 -13.22
C ILE A 89 -5.95 5.04 -14.21
N SER A 90 -5.63 5.68 -15.32
CA SER A 90 -6.57 5.86 -16.43
C SER A 90 -6.64 4.57 -17.24
N THR A 91 -7.84 3.98 -17.30
CA THR A 91 -8.10 2.79 -18.12
C THR A 91 -9.11 3.15 -19.23
N PRO A 92 -9.23 2.34 -20.30
CA PRO A 92 -10.27 2.55 -21.31
C PRO A 92 -11.70 2.60 -20.75
N ASN A 93 -11.92 2.03 -19.55
CA ASN A 93 -13.21 2.00 -18.86
C ASN A 93 -13.37 3.12 -17.83
N GLY A 94 -12.47 4.10 -17.81
CA GLY A 94 -12.45 5.23 -16.87
C GLY A 94 -11.27 5.22 -15.91
N ASP A 95 -11.17 6.29 -15.12
CA ASP A 95 -10.15 6.44 -14.09
C ASP A 95 -10.45 5.53 -12.89
N MET A 96 -9.44 4.79 -12.46
CA MET A 96 -9.53 3.91 -11.30
C MET A 96 -8.66 4.45 -10.18
N LYS A 97 -9.30 4.90 -9.09
CA LYS A 97 -8.62 5.27 -7.86
C LYS A 97 -8.36 4.04 -7.00
N MET A 98 -7.14 3.93 -6.50
CA MET A 98 -6.71 2.90 -5.55
C MET A 98 -6.09 3.58 -4.33
N SER A 99 -6.57 3.24 -3.14
CA SER A 99 -6.02 3.67 -1.86
C SER A 99 -5.10 2.60 -1.30
N TYR A 100 -3.94 3.00 -0.80
CA TYR A 100 -2.96 2.13 -0.16
C TYR A 100 -2.73 2.62 1.26
N SER A 101 -2.68 1.70 2.22
CA SER A 101 -2.30 1.98 3.60
C SER A 101 -1.52 0.82 4.18
N GLY A 102 -0.52 1.09 5.01
CA GLY A 102 0.33 0.02 5.52
C GLY A 102 1.47 0.51 6.39
N THR A 103 2.46 -0.36 6.56
CA THR A 103 3.67 -0.12 7.35
C THR A 103 4.93 -0.51 6.59
N VAL A 104 6.02 0.19 6.86
CA VAL A 104 7.36 -0.12 6.34
C VAL A 104 8.03 -1.16 7.25
N ALA A 105 8.22 -2.38 6.77
CA ALA A 105 8.89 -3.46 7.49
C ALA A 105 10.26 -3.75 6.85
N GLY A 106 11.27 -2.92 7.18
CA GLY A 106 12.60 -3.02 6.59
C GLY A 106 12.55 -2.80 5.07
N SER A 107 12.85 -3.84 4.29
CA SER A 107 12.81 -3.81 2.82
C SER A 107 11.48 -4.29 2.24
N VAL A 108 10.40 -4.33 3.03
CA VAL A 108 9.05 -4.73 2.58
C VAL A 108 8.00 -3.71 3.03
N LEU A 109 7.17 -3.21 2.13
CA LEU A 109 5.91 -2.56 2.45
C LEU A 109 4.84 -3.64 2.60
N LYS A 110 4.11 -3.60 3.72
CA LYS A 110 2.95 -4.48 3.94
C LYS A 110 1.74 -3.64 4.27
N GLY A 111 0.59 -3.98 3.70
CA GLY A 111 -0.61 -3.20 3.94
C GLY A 111 -1.82 -3.69 3.18
N ASN A 112 -2.77 -2.79 2.99
CA ASN A 112 -3.98 -3.01 2.21
C ASN A 112 -4.06 -2.05 1.03
N ALA A 113 -4.48 -2.57 -0.11
CA ALA A 113 -4.85 -1.84 -1.31
C ALA A 113 -6.37 -1.97 -1.52
N GLU A 114 -7.05 -0.85 -1.69
CA GLU A 114 -8.50 -0.77 -1.81
C GLU A 114 -8.88 0.03 -3.06
N ARG A 115 -9.63 -0.60 -3.95
CA ARG A 115 -10.22 0.08 -5.10
C ARG A 115 -11.47 0.81 -4.62
N GLU A 116 -11.72 2.00 -5.16
CA GLU A 116 -12.97 2.72 -4.90
C GLU A 116 -14.21 1.84 -5.18
N GLY A 117 -15.07 1.69 -4.18
CA GLY A 117 -16.25 0.82 -4.22
C GLY A 117 -15.97 -0.69 -4.11
N GLY A 118 -14.73 -1.09 -3.86
CA GLY A 118 -14.30 -2.47 -3.70
C GLY A 118 -13.94 -2.85 -2.26
N GLN A 119 -13.55 -4.11 -2.05
CA GLN A 119 -13.03 -4.58 -0.76
C GLN A 119 -11.51 -4.36 -0.68
N ALA A 120 -11.03 -3.94 0.49
CA ALA A 120 -9.59 -3.89 0.77
C ALA A 120 -8.95 -5.28 0.61
N ARG A 121 -7.79 -5.33 -0.05
CA ARG A 121 -7.01 -6.55 -0.28
C ARG A 121 -5.60 -6.37 0.26
N PRO A 122 -5.00 -7.40 0.87
CA PRO A 122 -3.61 -7.30 1.29
C PRO A 122 -2.70 -7.06 0.08
N PHE A 123 -1.69 -6.23 0.27
CA PHE A 123 -0.61 -6.05 -0.69
C PHE A 123 0.75 -6.09 0.01
N GLU A 124 1.75 -6.52 -0.73
CA GLU A 124 3.14 -6.48 -0.32
C GLU A 124 3.99 -5.96 -1.48
N ALA A 125 4.92 -5.05 -1.19
CA ALA A 125 5.90 -4.55 -2.17
C ALA A 125 7.30 -4.64 -1.57
N LYS A 126 8.28 -5.09 -2.34
CA LYS A 126 9.67 -5.23 -1.90
C LYS A 126 10.52 -4.09 -2.43
N LYS A 127 11.45 -3.59 -1.62
CA LYS A 127 12.40 -2.57 -2.05
C LYS A 127 13.30 -3.16 -3.14
N GLN A 128 13.47 -2.43 -4.24
CA GLN A 128 14.34 -2.79 -5.36
C GLN A 128 15.72 -2.17 -5.21
#